data_AF-K3X411-F1
#
_entry.id   AF-K3X411-F1
#
_cell.length_a   1.000
_cell.length_b   1.000
_cell.length_c   1.000
_cell.angle_alpha   90.00
_cell.angle_beta   90.00
_cell.angle_gamma   90.00
#
_symmetry.space_group_name_H-M   'P 1'
#
loop_
_entity.id
_entity.type
_entity.pdbx_description
1 polymer ?
#
loop_
_entity_poly.entity_id
_entity_poly.type
_entity_poly.pdbx_seq_one_letter_code
_entity_poly.pdbx_strand_id
1 'polypeptide(L)'
;MADGSNNGVVNASAAVSIGNYKGVMLCNRPFNGVSSTLAKESRGASNNNDAIGSSSFKAAFLAGNPSEPIGMNVPILSEPGHAMRRDKKNTALSKHKKWLHDLQKERVRLQEALVADDADKQKQKDRFSQREAKFREAVRNNNNSDSDDKKSSKMNKPMWALTKESADEKLECMEDQEADNLIDFANNLDIDQFMDDVEIKARMAQVEQQLAQMQSIVEYEEAEEKRSEREQQRLDDKVVALNASDLARLDRSGCGRNDDDDDMQSVASSVLSECKSIRSVHSMRSMTALTKRMESKLLESQQQSDAVVNPRVVTIDEEQGARMQIKTLASNLPYIHRNPAV
;
A
#
# COMPACT_ATOMS: atom_id res chain seq x y z
N MET A 1 13.78 45.32 -46.74
CA MET A 1 15.12 44.74 -46.97
C MET A 1 15.25 43.50 -46.10
N ALA A 2 15.90 42.47 -46.64
CA ALA A 2 16.14 41.13 -46.09
C ALA A 2 14.93 40.18 -46.11
N ASP A 3 14.85 39.50 -47.26
CA ASP A 3 14.21 38.23 -47.56
C ASP A 3 14.95 37.07 -46.85
N GLY A 4 14.27 35.95 -46.57
CA GLY A 4 14.86 34.83 -45.85
C GLY A 4 13.93 33.62 -45.73
N SER A 5 13.88 32.83 -46.80
CA SER A 5 13.09 31.62 -47.00
C SER A 5 13.46 30.41 -46.12
N ASN A 6 12.48 29.49 -46.03
CA ASN A 6 12.59 28.02 -45.92
C ASN A 6 13.29 27.40 -44.69
N ASN A 7 12.54 26.62 -43.89
CA ASN A 7 12.46 25.17 -44.14
C ASN A 7 11.37 24.51 -43.27
N GLY A 8 10.30 24.04 -43.91
CA GLY A 8 9.47 22.98 -43.35
C GLY A 8 10.19 21.66 -43.55
N VAL A 9 10.53 20.96 -42.46
CA VAL A 9 11.01 19.59 -42.52
C VAL A 9 10.19 18.76 -41.53
N VAL A 10 9.24 18.07 -42.13
CA VAL A 10 8.72 16.74 -41.80
C VAL A 10 9.53 16.00 -40.74
N ASN A 11 8.83 15.57 -39.69
CA ASN A 11 9.36 14.72 -38.64
C ASN A 11 9.68 13.34 -39.25
N ALA A 12 10.91 13.19 -39.73
CA ALA A 12 11.45 11.92 -40.21
C ALA A 12 11.70 11.04 -38.99
N SER A 13 10.93 9.95 -38.90
CA SER A 13 11.15 8.85 -37.97
C SER A 13 12.63 8.49 -37.90
N ALA A 14 13.21 8.65 -36.71
CA ALA A 14 14.58 8.27 -36.42
C ALA A 14 14.83 6.83 -36.87
N ALA A 15 15.74 6.67 -37.83
CA ALA A 15 16.24 5.38 -38.26
C ALA A 15 16.95 4.70 -37.07
N VAL A 16 16.25 3.76 -36.43
CA VAL A 16 16.87 2.81 -35.51
C VAL A 16 17.91 2.04 -36.31
N SER A 17 19.19 2.26 -35.98
CA SER A 17 20.30 1.48 -36.50
C SER A 17 20.16 0.04 -36.02
N ILE A 18 19.50 -0.80 -36.82
CA ILE A 18 19.46 -2.26 -36.67
C ILE A 18 20.85 -2.80 -37.03
N GLY A 19 21.75 -2.71 -36.06
CA GLY A 19 22.98 -3.49 -36.03
C GLY A 19 22.67 -4.90 -35.54
N ASN A 20 23.03 -5.89 -36.36
CA ASN A 20 23.32 -7.27 -35.95
C ASN A 20 22.14 -8.23 -35.68
N TYR A 21 21.48 -8.66 -36.77
CA TYR A 21 20.78 -9.96 -36.80
C TYR A 21 21.18 -10.75 -38.06
N LYS A 22 22.42 -11.29 -38.06
CA LYS A 22 22.74 -12.45 -38.91
C LYS A 22 21.98 -13.65 -38.34
N GLY A 23 20.79 -13.95 -38.86
CA GLY A 23 20.11 -15.22 -38.54
C GLY A 23 18.59 -15.23 -38.48
N VAL A 24 17.88 -14.16 -38.85
CA VAL A 24 16.40 -14.21 -38.93
C VAL A 24 15.99 -14.52 -40.37
N MET A 25 15.63 -15.79 -40.63
CA MET A 25 14.92 -16.17 -41.86
C MET A 25 13.54 -15.50 -41.89
N LEU A 26 13.49 -14.29 -42.44
CA LEU A 26 12.26 -13.57 -42.75
C LEU A 26 11.67 -14.08 -44.08
N CYS A 27 11.17 -15.32 -44.10
CA CYS A 27 10.24 -15.74 -45.14
C CYS A 27 8.81 -15.42 -44.68
N ASN A 28 8.36 -14.21 -44.99
CA ASN A 28 6.98 -13.84 -45.36
C ASN A 28 6.92 -12.33 -45.64
N ARG A 29 7.33 -11.92 -46.84
CA ARG A 29 6.98 -10.59 -47.38
C ARG A 29 5.68 -10.73 -48.18
N PRO A 30 4.62 -9.97 -47.87
CA PRO A 30 3.42 -9.94 -48.69
C PRO A 30 3.74 -9.32 -50.06
N PHE A 31 3.26 -9.99 -51.10
CA PHE A 31 3.54 -9.74 -52.51
C PHE A 31 2.76 -8.50 -53.00
N ASN A 32 3.34 -7.30 -52.87
CA ASN A 32 2.82 -6.10 -53.52
C ASN A 32 3.87 -5.51 -54.47
N GLY A 33 3.64 -5.72 -55.77
CA GLY A 33 4.14 -4.83 -56.82
C GLY A 33 5.42 -5.28 -57.53
N VAL A 34 5.27 -6.06 -58.60
CA VAL A 34 6.06 -5.89 -59.83
C VAL A 34 5.21 -6.22 -61.04
N SER A 35 4.62 -5.18 -61.64
CA SER A 35 4.25 -5.19 -63.05
C SER A 35 5.54 -5.24 -63.87
N SER A 36 5.72 -6.29 -64.65
CA SER A 36 6.56 -6.22 -65.85
C SER A 36 5.72 -6.63 -67.05
N THR A 37 5.64 -5.68 -67.96
CA THR A 37 4.98 -5.65 -69.24
C THR A 37 5.57 -6.65 -70.22
N LEU A 38 4.73 -7.47 -70.88
CA LEU A 38 4.96 -7.86 -72.28
C LEU A 38 3.68 -8.41 -72.95
N ALA A 39 3.29 -7.70 -74.01
CA ALA A 39 2.45 -8.05 -75.18
C ALA A 39 0.96 -8.43 -74.93
N LYS A 40 -0.01 -7.58 -75.35
CA LYS A 40 -0.59 -7.47 -76.71
C LYS A 40 -1.40 -8.77 -77.02
N GLU A 41 -2.73 -8.78 -77.01
CA GLU A 41 -3.64 -8.07 -77.92
C GLU A 41 -5.03 -7.79 -77.34
N SER A 42 -5.60 -6.69 -77.80
CA SER A 42 -6.99 -6.25 -77.64
C SER A 42 -7.82 -6.74 -78.82
N ARG A 43 -9.04 -7.24 -78.57
CA ARG A 43 -10.28 -6.77 -79.22
C ARG A 43 -11.52 -7.39 -78.59
N GLY A 44 -12.56 -6.57 -78.46
CA GLY A 44 -13.76 -6.83 -77.67
C GLY A 44 -14.94 -7.45 -78.43
N ALA A 45 -15.90 -7.88 -77.62
CA ALA A 45 -17.36 -7.84 -77.74
C ALA A 45 -18.03 -8.06 -79.12
N SER A 46 -18.83 -9.13 -79.25
CA SER A 46 -20.30 -9.09 -79.20
C SER A 46 -20.96 -10.26 -79.95
N ASN A 47 -21.83 -10.98 -79.23
CA ASN A 47 -23.13 -11.59 -79.57
C ASN A 47 -23.37 -12.52 -80.78
N ASN A 48 -24.17 -13.55 -80.44
CA ASN A 48 -25.28 -14.21 -81.14
C ASN A 48 -25.10 -15.62 -81.74
N ASN A 49 -26.15 -16.41 -81.44
CA ASN A 49 -26.55 -17.70 -81.99
C ASN A 49 -26.57 -17.71 -83.52
N ASP A 50 -26.17 -18.83 -84.15
CA ASP A 50 -27.09 -19.77 -84.81
C ASP A 50 -26.36 -20.75 -85.75
N ALA A 51 -26.96 -21.94 -85.86
CA ALA A 51 -27.02 -22.83 -87.02
C ALA A 51 -25.75 -23.54 -87.58
N ILE A 52 -25.82 -24.87 -87.48
CA ILE A 52 -25.80 -25.85 -88.60
C ILE A 52 -24.73 -25.65 -89.68
N GLY A 53 -23.87 -26.67 -89.86
CA GLY A 53 -23.20 -26.87 -91.14
C GLY A 53 -21.94 -27.72 -91.11
N SER A 54 -22.12 -29.04 -91.22
CA SER A 54 -21.25 -30.00 -91.88
C SER A 54 -19.97 -29.45 -92.55
N SER A 55 -18.80 -29.85 -92.07
CA SER A 55 -17.70 -30.19 -92.98
C SER A 55 -16.89 -31.37 -92.45
N SER A 56 -17.18 -32.51 -93.06
CA SER A 56 -16.34 -33.67 -93.23
C SER A 56 -14.84 -33.32 -93.31
N PHE A 57 -14.13 -33.55 -92.22
CA PHE A 57 -12.71 -33.84 -92.25
C PHE A 57 -12.50 -35.25 -91.71
N LYS A 58 -12.18 -36.16 -92.63
CA LYS A 58 -11.69 -37.52 -92.37
C LYS A 58 -10.47 -37.44 -91.43
N ALA A 59 -10.69 -37.69 -90.14
CA ALA A 59 -9.61 -38.03 -89.21
C ALA A 59 -9.54 -39.56 -89.11
N ALA A 60 -8.56 -40.13 -89.80
CA ALA A 60 -8.35 -41.56 -89.92
C ALA A 60 -7.66 -42.16 -88.68
N PHE A 61 -8.22 -41.98 -87.48
CA PHE A 61 -7.87 -42.76 -86.27
C PHE A 61 -9.04 -42.72 -85.28
N LEU A 62 -10.01 -43.62 -85.47
CA LEU A 62 -11.07 -43.89 -84.50
C LEU A 62 -10.50 -44.80 -83.41
N ALA A 63 -9.84 -44.23 -82.41
CA ALA A 63 -9.59 -44.93 -81.17
C ALA A 63 -10.95 -45.14 -80.48
N GLY A 64 -11.43 -46.38 -80.43
CA GLY A 64 -12.67 -46.72 -79.73
C GLY A 64 -12.56 -46.30 -78.26
N ASN A 65 -13.62 -45.68 -77.73
CA ASN A 65 -13.72 -45.42 -76.29
C ASN A 65 -13.51 -46.75 -75.54
N PRO A 66 -12.54 -46.85 -74.61
CA PRO A 66 -12.42 -48.05 -73.80
C PRO A 66 -13.70 -48.18 -72.97
N SER A 67 -14.27 -49.38 -72.96
CA SER A 67 -15.40 -49.71 -72.08
C SER A 67 -15.03 -49.36 -70.65
N GLU A 68 -15.94 -48.68 -69.96
CA GLU A 68 -15.82 -48.21 -68.58
C GLU A 68 -15.11 -49.26 -67.69
N PRO A 69 -14.04 -48.90 -66.96
CA PRO A 69 -13.28 -49.86 -66.17
C PRO A 69 -14.17 -50.43 -65.06
N ILE A 70 -14.44 -51.72 -65.16
CA ILE A 70 -15.09 -52.53 -64.12
C ILE A 70 -14.30 -52.36 -62.82
N GLY A 71 -14.96 -51.78 -61.81
CA GLY A 71 -14.37 -51.51 -60.49
C GLY A 71 -14.72 -50.14 -59.89
N MET A 72 -15.24 -49.18 -60.65
CA MET A 72 -15.67 -47.88 -60.11
C MET A 72 -17.05 -47.88 -59.42
N ASN A 73 -17.76 -49.01 -59.43
CA ASN A 73 -19.11 -49.14 -58.88
C ASN A 73 -19.14 -49.77 -57.47
N VAL A 74 -18.06 -49.65 -56.70
CA VAL A 74 -18.14 -49.88 -55.25
C VAL A 74 -18.39 -48.51 -54.62
N PRO A 75 -19.54 -48.27 -53.97
CA PRO A 75 -19.79 -47.00 -53.31
C PRO A 75 -18.74 -46.78 -52.21
N ILE A 76 -17.73 -45.94 -52.48
CA ILE A 76 -16.67 -45.57 -51.51
C ILE A 76 -17.27 -44.79 -50.31
N LEU A 77 -18.56 -44.42 -50.40
CA LEU A 77 -19.29 -43.58 -49.45
C LEU A 77 -20.45 -44.30 -48.75
N SER A 78 -20.38 -45.62 -48.54
CA SER A 78 -21.21 -46.19 -47.46
C SER A 78 -20.55 -45.85 -46.13
N GLU A 79 -21.01 -44.79 -45.45
CA GLU A 79 -20.58 -44.51 -44.08
C GLU A 79 -20.78 -45.79 -43.25
N PRO A 80 -19.76 -46.25 -42.50
CA PRO A 80 -19.92 -47.40 -41.63
C PRO A 80 -21.06 -47.12 -40.66
N GLY A 81 -22.06 -48.00 -40.61
CA GLY A 81 -23.27 -47.85 -39.77
C GLY A 81 -23.02 -47.75 -38.25
N HIS A 82 -21.76 -47.64 -37.83
CA HIS A 82 -21.28 -47.50 -36.45
C HIS A 82 -20.28 -46.33 -36.27
N ALA A 83 -20.21 -45.38 -37.20
CA ALA A 83 -19.43 -44.16 -36.98
C ALA A 83 -20.09 -43.34 -35.86
N MET A 84 -19.66 -43.56 -34.60
CA MET A 84 -20.04 -42.73 -33.46
C MET A 84 -19.83 -41.27 -33.82
N ARG A 85 -20.92 -40.50 -33.95
CA ARG A 85 -20.86 -39.09 -34.29
C ARG A 85 -20.15 -38.36 -33.16
N ARG A 86 -18.86 -38.09 -33.34
CA ARG A 86 -18.07 -37.33 -32.36
C ARG A 86 -18.69 -35.95 -32.21
N ASP A 87 -18.83 -35.50 -30.97
CA ASP A 87 -19.37 -34.18 -30.67
C ASP A 87 -18.43 -33.08 -31.20
N LYS A 88 -18.84 -32.49 -32.32
CA LYS A 88 -18.14 -31.38 -32.99
C LYS A 88 -17.95 -30.17 -32.07
N LYS A 89 -18.77 -30.06 -31.01
CA LYS A 89 -18.76 -28.96 -30.03
C LYS A 89 -17.64 -29.07 -29.00
N ASN A 90 -17.21 -30.29 -28.65
CA ASN A 90 -16.19 -30.56 -27.62
C ASN A 90 -14.81 -30.89 -28.20
N THR A 91 -14.62 -30.71 -29.51
CA THR A 91 -13.33 -30.94 -30.17
C THR A 91 -12.30 -29.89 -29.73
N ALA A 92 -11.04 -30.28 -29.60
CA ALA A 92 -9.93 -29.37 -29.25
C ALA A 92 -9.91 -28.10 -30.13
N LEU A 93 -10.18 -28.24 -31.43
CA LEU A 93 -10.28 -27.12 -32.37
C LEU A 93 -11.44 -26.16 -32.07
N SER A 94 -12.58 -26.67 -31.60
CA SER A 94 -13.73 -25.85 -31.17
C SER A 94 -13.36 -25.03 -29.92
N LYS A 95 -12.69 -25.67 -28.96
CA LYS A 95 -12.16 -24.98 -27.76
C LYS A 95 -11.11 -23.94 -28.12
N HIS A 96 -10.19 -24.25 -29.04
CA HIS A 96 -9.19 -23.30 -29.50
C HIS A 96 -9.80 -22.12 -30.26
N LYS A 97 -10.78 -22.36 -31.14
CA LYS A 97 -11.52 -21.28 -31.83
C LYS A 97 -12.26 -20.38 -30.83
N LYS A 98 -12.89 -20.97 -29.82
CA LYS A 98 -13.51 -20.21 -28.72
C LYS A 98 -12.46 -19.40 -27.97
N TRP A 99 -11.34 -20.01 -27.61
CA TRP A 99 -10.24 -19.34 -26.92
C TRP A 99 -9.67 -18.17 -27.73
N LEU A 100 -9.46 -18.32 -29.05
CA LEU A 100 -9.02 -17.23 -29.91
C LEU A 100 -10.03 -16.07 -29.95
N HIS A 101 -11.32 -16.39 -30.00
CA HIS A 101 -12.37 -15.37 -29.96
C HIS A 101 -12.41 -14.65 -28.60
N ASP A 102 -12.29 -15.40 -27.51
CA ASP A 102 -12.23 -14.85 -26.15
C ASP A 102 -10.95 -13.98 -25.97
N LEU A 103 -9.81 -14.42 -26.52
CA LEU A 103 -8.56 -13.67 -26.51
C LEU A 103 -8.65 -12.38 -27.33
N GLN A 104 -9.29 -12.42 -28.50
CA GLN A 104 -9.51 -11.24 -29.33
C GLN A 104 -10.48 -10.26 -28.66
N LYS A 105 -11.54 -10.78 -28.02
CA LYS A 105 -12.45 -9.97 -27.22
C LYS A 105 -11.74 -9.29 -26.05
N GLU A 106 -10.88 -10.02 -25.35
CA GLU A 106 -10.11 -9.47 -24.23
C GLU A 106 -9.11 -8.41 -24.69
N ARG A 107 -8.44 -8.63 -25.82
CA ARG A 107 -7.57 -7.61 -26.44
C ARG A 107 -8.34 -6.33 -26.75
N VAL A 108 -9.51 -6.44 -27.38
CA VAL A 108 -10.34 -5.27 -27.70
C VAL A 108 -10.77 -4.55 -26.43
N ARG A 109 -11.21 -5.30 -25.40
CA ARG A 109 -11.57 -4.74 -24.09
C ARG A 109 -10.44 -3.95 -23.44
N LEU A 110 -9.22 -4.51 -23.44
CA LEU A 110 -8.04 -3.85 -22.86
C LEU A 110 -7.62 -2.62 -23.67
N GLN A 111 -7.70 -2.70 -25.00
CA GLN A 111 -7.39 -1.57 -25.87
C GLN A 111 -8.39 -0.41 -25.68
N GLU A 112 -9.68 -0.71 -25.55
CA GLU A 112 -10.72 0.27 -25.27
C GLU A 112 -10.51 0.93 -23.89
N ALA A 113 -10.17 0.15 -22.87
CA ALA A 113 -9.86 0.67 -21.54
C ALA A 113 -8.65 1.63 -21.55
N LEU A 114 -7.61 1.30 -22.32
CA LEU A 114 -6.42 2.15 -22.46
C LEU A 114 -6.77 3.47 -23.17
N VAL A 115 -7.55 3.41 -24.26
CA VAL A 115 -8.01 4.60 -24.98
C VAL A 115 -8.89 5.48 -24.09
N ALA A 116 -9.74 4.90 -23.26
CA ALA A 116 -10.57 5.66 -22.31
C ALA A 116 -9.71 6.38 -21.25
N ASP A 117 -8.73 5.69 -20.66
CA ASP A 117 -7.80 6.26 -19.68
C ASP A 117 -6.94 7.39 -20.30
N ASP A 118 -6.44 7.20 -21.52
CA ASP A 118 -5.72 8.24 -22.26
C ASP A 118 -6.61 9.45 -22.58
N ALA A 119 -7.87 9.22 -22.94
CA ALA A 119 -8.83 10.29 -23.20
C ALA A 119 -9.14 11.08 -21.92
N ASP A 120 -9.31 10.43 -20.78
CA ASP A 120 -9.57 11.10 -19.50
C ASP A 120 -8.35 11.89 -19.02
N LYS A 121 -7.14 11.35 -19.18
CA LYS A 121 -5.88 12.09 -18.96
C LYS A 121 -5.78 13.31 -19.86
N GLN A 122 -6.18 13.20 -21.13
CA GLN A 122 -6.16 14.32 -22.06
C GLN A 122 -7.18 15.39 -21.65
N LYS A 123 -8.40 15.00 -21.27
CA LYS A 123 -9.40 15.95 -20.73
C LYS A 123 -8.90 16.68 -19.49
N GLN A 124 -8.21 16.00 -18.57
CA GLN A 124 -7.62 16.64 -17.38
C GLN A 124 -6.55 17.67 -17.77
N LYS A 125 -5.67 17.33 -18.72
CA LYS A 125 -4.66 18.26 -19.25
C LYS A 125 -5.29 19.45 -19.95
N ASP A 126 -6.31 19.21 -20.78
CA ASP A 126 -7.02 20.28 -21.49
C ASP A 126 -7.75 21.20 -20.50
N ARG A 127 -8.39 20.65 -19.45
CA ARG A 127 -9.04 21.43 -18.38
C ARG A 127 -8.02 22.26 -17.60
N PHE A 128 -6.85 21.71 -17.31
CA PHE A 128 -5.75 22.47 -16.69
C PHE A 128 -5.25 23.59 -17.61
N SER A 129 -4.98 23.27 -18.88
CA SER A 129 -4.51 24.25 -19.88
C SER A 129 -5.54 25.36 -20.12
N GLN A 130 -6.83 25.04 -20.15
CA GLN A 130 -7.90 26.03 -20.28
C GLN A 130 -8.00 26.93 -19.05
N ARG A 131 -7.88 26.36 -17.84
CA ARG A 131 -7.84 27.13 -16.59
C ARG A 131 -6.65 28.09 -16.57
N GLU A 132 -5.46 27.59 -16.91
CA GLU A 132 -4.26 28.42 -16.97
C GLU A 132 -4.38 29.52 -18.04
N ALA A 133 -4.89 29.19 -19.23
CA ALA A 133 -5.12 30.16 -20.29
C ALA A 133 -6.12 31.25 -19.87
N LYS A 134 -7.23 30.85 -19.22
CA LYS A 134 -8.24 31.78 -18.69
C LYS A 134 -7.68 32.67 -17.58
N PHE A 135 -6.83 32.13 -16.70
CA PHE A 135 -6.13 32.92 -15.69
C PHE A 135 -5.19 33.94 -16.34
N ARG A 136 -4.39 33.51 -17.32
CA ARG A 136 -3.51 34.41 -18.09
C ARG A 136 -4.30 35.47 -18.86
N GLU A 137 -5.48 35.12 -19.38
CA GLU A 137 -6.38 36.08 -20.04
C GLU A 137 -7.02 37.05 -19.05
N ALA A 138 -7.47 36.59 -17.88
CA ALA A 138 -8.01 37.43 -16.82
C ALA A 138 -6.98 38.45 -16.33
N VAL A 139 -5.72 38.03 -16.14
CA VAL A 139 -4.61 38.94 -15.81
C VAL A 139 -4.38 39.98 -16.91
N ARG A 140 -4.52 39.62 -18.19
CA ARG A 140 -4.44 40.58 -19.31
C ARG A 140 -5.67 41.50 -19.40
N ASN A 141 -6.84 41.01 -19.02
CA ASN A 141 -8.12 41.70 -19.15
C ASN A 141 -8.51 42.51 -17.90
N ASN A 142 -7.72 42.45 -16.83
CA ASN A 142 -7.94 43.18 -15.56
C ASN A 142 -7.84 44.73 -15.70
N ASN A 143 -7.75 45.25 -16.93
CA ASN A 143 -7.91 46.67 -17.27
C ASN A 143 -9.34 47.04 -17.71
N ASN A 144 -10.30 46.11 -17.73
CA ASN A 144 -11.69 46.40 -18.13
C ASN A 144 -12.70 45.52 -17.37
N SER A 145 -13.08 45.94 -16.16
CA SER A 145 -13.95 45.20 -15.23
C SER A 145 -15.43 45.56 -15.39
N ASP A 146 -16.23 44.72 -16.05
CA ASP A 146 -17.70 44.87 -16.09
C ASP A 146 -18.48 43.54 -16.32
N SER A 147 -17.87 42.37 -16.02
CA SER A 147 -18.44 41.06 -16.39
C SER A 147 -18.79 40.09 -15.25
N ASP A 148 -18.50 40.41 -13.98
CA ASP A 148 -18.71 39.46 -12.88
C ASP A 148 -20.16 39.34 -12.39
N ASP A 149 -21.00 40.35 -12.61
CA ASP A 149 -22.38 40.36 -12.10
C ASP A 149 -23.32 39.32 -12.73
N LYS A 150 -23.03 38.84 -13.93
CA LYS A 150 -23.91 37.86 -14.62
C LYS A 150 -23.68 36.42 -14.17
N LYS A 151 -22.50 36.07 -13.66
CA LYS A 151 -22.18 34.69 -13.22
C LYS A 151 -22.77 34.37 -11.85
N SER A 152 -22.78 35.32 -10.92
CA SER A 152 -23.35 35.14 -9.58
C SER A 152 -24.84 34.75 -9.61
N SER A 153 -25.62 35.33 -10.53
CA SER A 153 -27.06 35.04 -10.67
C SER A 153 -27.37 33.59 -11.10
N LYS A 154 -26.46 32.94 -11.84
CA LYS A 154 -26.61 31.54 -12.26
C LYS A 154 -26.19 30.58 -11.15
N MET A 155 -25.20 30.95 -10.33
CA MET A 155 -24.77 30.18 -9.17
C MET A 155 -25.83 30.12 -8.07
N ASN A 156 -26.72 31.11 -7.97
CA ASN A 156 -27.73 31.17 -6.91
C ASN A 156 -28.98 30.32 -7.17
N LYS A 157 -29.17 29.80 -8.40
CA LYS A 157 -30.28 28.90 -8.70
C LYS A 157 -29.95 27.49 -8.23
N PRO A 158 -30.79 26.82 -7.44
CA PRO A 158 -30.49 25.48 -6.97
C PRO A 158 -30.44 24.49 -8.15
N MET A 159 -29.61 23.46 -8.03
CA MET A 159 -29.28 22.53 -9.13
C MET A 159 -30.52 21.90 -9.80
N TRP A 160 -31.56 21.61 -9.01
CA TRP A 160 -32.80 21.00 -9.49
C TRP A 160 -33.65 21.92 -10.38
N ALA A 161 -33.37 23.23 -10.43
CA ALA A 161 -34.08 24.20 -11.26
C ALA A 161 -33.35 24.51 -12.58
N LEU A 162 -32.22 23.85 -12.86
CA LEU A 162 -31.42 24.02 -14.08
C LEU A 162 -31.63 22.85 -15.04
N THR A 163 -31.42 23.11 -16.33
CA THR A 163 -31.34 22.05 -17.35
C THR A 163 -30.11 21.18 -17.08
N LYS A 164 -30.12 19.91 -17.51
CA LYS A 164 -29.02 18.97 -17.26
C LYS A 164 -27.64 19.55 -17.62
N GLU A 165 -27.52 20.14 -18.80
CA GLU A 165 -26.27 20.78 -19.26
C GLU A 165 -25.83 21.94 -18.36
N SER A 166 -26.75 22.85 -17.96
CA SER A 166 -26.41 23.95 -17.06
C SER A 166 -26.16 23.51 -15.62
N ALA A 167 -26.71 22.36 -15.20
CA ALA A 167 -26.44 21.74 -13.91
C ALA A 167 -25.02 21.14 -13.92
N ASP A 168 -24.64 20.44 -14.98
CA ASP A 168 -23.30 19.88 -15.17
C ASP A 168 -22.25 21.01 -15.22
N GLU A 169 -22.49 22.10 -15.97
CA GLU A 169 -21.62 23.29 -15.98
C GLU A 169 -21.47 23.94 -14.59
N LYS A 170 -22.57 24.00 -13.82
CA LYS A 170 -22.53 24.56 -12.47
C LYS A 170 -21.72 23.68 -11.53
N LEU A 171 -21.81 22.35 -11.67
CA LEU A 171 -21.00 21.41 -10.91
C LEU A 171 -19.52 21.60 -11.22
N GLU A 172 -19.15 21.67 -12.50
CA GLU A 172 -17.75 21.91 -12.92
C GLU A 172 -17.20 23.22 -12.37
N CYS A 173 -18.01 24.27 -12.35
CA CYS A 173 -17.57 25.54 -11.78
C CYS A 173 -17.45 25.51 -10.24
N MET A 174 -18.28 24.72 -9.55
CA MET A 174 -18.14 24.52 -8.10
C MET A 174 -16.86 23.74 -7.79
N GLU A 175 -16.54 22.70 -8.54
CA GLU A 175 -15.28 21.95 -8.39
C GLU A 175 -14.06 22.84 -8.61
N ASP A 176 -14.12 23.76 -9.59
CA ASP A 176 -13.04 24.72 -9.83
C ASP A 176 -12.90 25.70 -8.65
N GLN A 177 -14.01 26.19 -8.08
CA GLN A 177 -13.98 27.04 -6.89
C GLN A 177 -13.44 26.29 -5.66
N GLU A 178 -13.78 25.02 -5.47
CA GLU A 178 -13.22 24.19 -4.39
C GLU A 178 -11.71 23.98 -4.57
N ALA A 179 -11.24 23.79 -5.80
CA ALA A 179 -9.81 23.70 -6.10
C ALA A 179 -9.09 25.02 -5.79
N ASP A 180 -9.65 26.16 -6.17
CA ASP A 180 -9.09 27.49 -5.85
C ASP A 180 -9.07 27.72 -4.34
N ASN A 181 -10.16 27.39 -3.63
CA ASN A 181 -10.21 27.47 -2.16
C ASN A 181 -9.15 26.59 -1.49
N LEU A 182 -8.86 25.40 -2.05
CA LEU A 182 -7.83 24.51 -1.52
C LEU A 182 -6.42 25.07 -1.76
N ILE A 183 -6.19 25.70 -2.92
CA ILE A 183 -4.94 26.39 -3.22
C ILE A 183 -4.76 27.57 -2.28
N ASP A 184 -5.80 28.37 -2.07
CA ASP A 184 -5.78 29.51 -1.14
C ASP A 184 -5.56 29.07 0.30
N PHE A 185 -6.18 27.97 0.72
CA PHE A 185 -5.92 27.37 2.03
C PHE A 185 -4.47 26.94 2.16
N ALA A 186 -3.92 26.21 1.17
CA ALA A 186 -2.53 25.76 1.21
C ALA A 186 -1.53 26.92 1.21
N ASN A 187 -1.81 28.00 0.47
CA ASN A 187 -0.96 29.19 0.42
C ASN A 187 -1.01 30.01 1.72
N ASN A 188 -2.15 30.01 2.40
CA ASN A 188 -2.36 30.75 3.65
C ASN A 188 -2.27 29.85 4.90
N LEU A 189 -1.75 28.63 4.78
CA LEU A 189 -1.56 27.73 5.91
C LEU A 189 -0.29 28.12 6.67
N ASP A 190 -0.45 28.79 7.81
CA ASP A 190 0.65 29.09 8.73
C ASP A 190 0.98 27.85 9.58
N ILE A 191 1.94 27.06 9.09
CA ILE A 191 2.40 25.83 9.75
C ILE A 191 3.13 26.16 11.06
N ASP A 192 3.83 27.29 11.12
CA ASP A 192 4.64 27.65 12.28
C ASP A 192 3.74 27.97 13.48
N GLN A 193 2.65 28.72 13.27
CA GLN A 193 1.64 28.95 14.31
C GLN A 193 1.03 27.63 14.82
N PHE A 194 0.74 26.69 13.92
CA PHE A 194 0.20 25.39 14.32
C PHE A 194 1.23 24.55 15.09
N MET A 195 2.49 24.59 14.71
CA MET A 195 3.57 23.89 15.40
C MET A 195 3.82 24.46 16.80
N ASP A 196 3.76 25.79 16.94
CA ASP A 196 3.86 26.46 18.24
C ASP A 196 2.73 26.01 19.18
N ASP A 197 1.49 25.93 18.68
CA ASP A 197 0.35 25.44 19.48
C ASP A 197 0.51 23.97 19.91
N VAL A 198 1.11 23.13 19.06
CA VAL A 198 1.40 21.73 19.39
C VAL A 198 2.51 21.63 20.44
N GLU A 199 3.56 22.46 20.34
CA GLU A 199 4.62 22.50 21.34
C GLU A 199 4.10 23.01 22.69
N ILE A 200 3.27 24.06 22.69
CA ILE A 200 2.62 24.57 23.89
C ILE A 200 1.75 23.48 24.53
N LYS A 201 0.96 22.74 23.74
CA LYS A 201 0.16 21.60 24.24
C LYS A 201 1.03 20.50 24.84
N ALA A 202 2.16 20.18 24.21
CA ALA A 202 3.10 19.19 24.73
C ALA A 202 3.72 19.64 26.07
N ARG A 203 4.11 20.91 26.18
CA ARG A 203 4.62 21.50 27.43
C ARG A 203 3.53 21.54 28.52
N MET A 204 2.29 21.87 28.17
CA MET A 204 1.16 21.83 29.11
C MET A 204 0.92 20.42 29.63
N ALA A 205 0.95 19.39 28.77
CA ALA A 205 0.82 18.00 29.19
C ALA A 205 1.96 17.57 30.13
N GLN A 206 3.18 18.05 29.89
CA GLN A 206 4.31 17.80 30.80
C GLN A 206 4.10 18.47 32.17
N VAL A 207 3.60 19.72 32.19
CA VAL A 207 3.26 20.41 33.45
C VAL A 207 2.12 19.69 34.17
N GLU A 208 1.09 19.22 33.46
CA GLU A 208 0.00 18.44 34.05
C GLU A 208 0.50 17.13 34.67
N GLN A 209 1.42 16.43 34.01
CA GLN A 209 2.07 15.24 34.57
C GLN A 209 2.86 15.56 35.85
N GLN A 210 3.62 16.66 35.85
CA GLN A 210 4.35 17.11 37.04
C GLN A 210 3.40 17.49 38.17
N LEU A 211 2.29 18.17 37.86
CA LEU A 211 1.27 18.55 38.83
C LEU A 211 0.62 17.30 39.44
N ALA A 212 0.28 16.30 38.62
CA ALA A 212 -0.28 15.03 39.09
C ALA A 212 0.71 14.26 40.00
N GLN A 213 2.00 14.28 39.68
CA GLN A 213 3.03 13.69 40.54
C GLN A 213 3.15 14.43 41.88
N MET A 214 3.12 15.77 41.86
CA MET A 214 3.14 16.54 43.11
C MET A 214 1.87 16.31 43.94
N GLN A 215 0.70 16.26 43.31
CA GLN A 215 -0.56 15.97 43.97
C GLN A 215 -0.54 14.59 44.64
N SER A 216 -0.02 13.56 43.97
CA SER A 216 0.04 12.22 44.58
C SER A 216 1.00 12.15 45.78
N ILE A 217 2.10 12.92 45.77
CA ILE A 217 2.99 13.05 46.93
C ILE A 217 2.25 13.71 48.10
N VAL A 218 1.56 14.82 47.84
CA VAL A 218 0.79 15.53 48.88
C VAL A 218 -0.31 14.64 49.47
N GLU A 219 -1.06 13.92 48.63
CA GLU A 219 -2.08 12.98 49.10
C GLU A 219 -1.48 11.85 49.95
N TYR A 220 -0.29 11.36 49.60
CA TYR A 220 0.41 10.35 50.39
C TYR A 220 0.85 10.87 51.76
N GLU A 221 1.45 12.06 51.80
CA GLU A 221 1.89 12.71 53.04
C GLU A 221 0.69 13.03 53.96
N GLU A 222 -0.41 13.56 53.41
CA GLU A 222 -1.63 13.83 54.18
C GLU A 222 -2.24 12.52 54.74
N ALA A 223 -2.22 11.44 53.95
CA ALA A 223 -2.69 10.14 54.42
C ALA A 223 -1.79 9.55 55.52
N GLU A 224 -0.47 9.77 55.46
CA GLU A 224 0.48 9.36 56.48
C GLU A 224 0.30 10.15 57.78
N GLU A 225 0.19 11.48 57.70
CA GLU A 225 -0.07 12.35 58.84
C GLU A 225 -1.36 11.92 59.55
N LYS A 226 -2.44 11.69 58.79
CA LYS A 226 -3.71 11.20 59.35
C LYS A 226 -3.61 9.82 59.99
N ARG A 227 -2.72 8.94 59.52
CA ARG A 227 -2.44 7.65 60.19
C ARG A 227 -1.68 7.88 61.49
N SER A 228 -0.66 8.74 61.47
CA SER A 228 0.13 9.11 62.64
C SER A 228 -0.75 9.75 63.71
N GLU A 229 -1.63 10.69 63.36
CA GLU A 229 -2.58 11.31 64.29
C GLU A 229 -3.49 10.29 64.95
N ARG A 230 -4.03 9.32 64.19
CA ARG A 230 -4.86 8.25 64.75
C ARG A 230 -4.08 7.34 65.69
N GLU A 231 -2.82 7.03 65.36
CA GLU A 231 -1.96 6.24 66.23
C GLU A 231 -1.58 6.99 67.50
N GLN A 232 -1.29 8.28 67.38
CA GLN A 232 -1.06 9.19 68.50
C GLN A 232 -2.28 9.25 69.43
N GLN A 233 -3.49 9.43 68.88
CA GLN A 233 -4.74 9.39 69.65
C GLN A 233 -4.92 8.05 70.37
N ARG A 234 -4.60 6.91 69.73
CA ARG A 234 -4.66 5.60 70.39
C ARG A 234 -3.63 5.42 71.50
N LEU A 235 -2.47 6.07 71.39
CA LEU A 235 -1.46 6.08 72.43
C LEU A 235 -1.89 6.99 73.59
N ASP A 236 -2.39 8.19 73.30
CA ASP A 236 -2.89 9.12 74.31
C ASP A 236 -4.09 8.53 75.07
N ASP A 237 -5.00 7.83 74.39
CA ASP A 237 -6.10 7.06 75.02
C ASP A 237 -5.57 5.90 75.90
N LYS A 238 -4.40 5.32 75.57
CA LYS A 238 -3.73 4.31 76.40
C LYS A 238 -2.99 4.88 77.60
N VAL A 239 -2.63 6.18 77.57
CA VAL A 239 -1.93 6.86 78.67
C VAL A 239 -2.93 7.34 79.75
N VAL A 240 -4.23 7.24 79.51
CA VAL A 240 -5.26 7.43 80.55
C VAL A 240 -5.27 6.23 81.51
N ALA A 241 -4.54 6.41 82.63
CA ALA A 241 -4.63 5.71 83.91
C ALA A 241 -4.58 4.17 83.88
N LEU A 242 -3.38 3.62 83.66
CA LEU A 242 -3.07 2.26 84.11
C LEU A 242 -3.17 2.21 85.64
N ASN A 243 -4.20 1.53 86.14
CA ASN A 243 -4.41 1.30 87.56
C ASN A 243 -3.46 0.20 88.03
N ALA A 244 -3.06 0.20 89.30
CA ALA A 244 -2.13 -0.78 89.88
C ALA A 244 -2.51 -2.26 89.60
N SER A 245 -3.80 -2.52 89.36
CA SER A 245 -4.36 -3.81 88.97
C SER A 245 -3.89 -4.32 87.59
N ASP A 246 -3.56 -3.43 86.65
CA ASP A 246 -3.15 -3.80 85.28
C ASP A 246 -1.66 -4.13 85.20
N LEU A 247 -0.83 -3.49 86.02
CA LEU A 247 0.59 -3.85 86.20
C LEU A 247 0.77 -5.27 86.77
N ALA A 248 -0.13 -5.72 87.65
CA ALA A 248 -0.10 -7.07 88.22
C ALA A 248 -0.50 -8.18 87.21
N ARG A 249 -1.15 -7.82 86.09
CA ARG A 249 -1.54 -8.80 85.05
C ARG A 249 -0.42 -9.10 84.06
N LEU A 250 0.49 -8.15 83.83
CA LEU A 250 1.64 -8.32 82.92
C LEU A 250 2.72 -9.25 83.48
N ASP A 251 2.88 -9.32 84.81
CA ASP A 251 3.84 -10.24 85.45
C ASP A 251 3.43 -11.73 85.31
N ARG A 252 2.15 -11.99 84.98
CA ARG A 252 1.60 -13.35 84.89
C ARG A 252 1.38 -13.83 83.45
N SER A 253 1.67 -13.01 82.45
CA SER A 253 1.45 -13.32 81.02
C SER A 253 2.77 -13.38 80.24
N GLY A 254 3.69 -14.21 80.73
CA GLY A 254 4.93 -14.58 80.03
C GLY A 254 4.81 -15.90 79.26
N CYS A 255 3.71 -16.14 78.55
CA CYS A 255 3.49 -17.35 77.74
C CYS A 255 2.98 -17.01 76.34
N GLY A 256 3.88 -16.53 75.50
CA GLY A 256 3.64 -16.18 74.10
C GLY A 256 4.97 -15.86 73.44
N ARG A 257 5.92 -16.80 73.54
CA ARG A 257 7.24 -16.70 72.93
C ARG A 257 7.07 -17.31 71.53
N ASN A 258 7.21 -16.50 70.49
CA ASN A 258 7.22 -16.98 69.11
C ASN A 258 8.50 -17.82 68.94
N ASP A 259 8.37 -19.10 68.61
CA ASP A 259 9.52 -20.03 68.41
C ASP A 259 10.56 -19.43 67.43
N ASP A 260 10.13 -18.67 66.43
CA ASP A 260 10.99 -18.02 65.43
C ASP A 260 12.03 -17.05 66.04
N ASP A 261 11.68 -16.36 67.15
CA ASP A 261 12.61 -15.45 67.81
C ASP A 261 13.64 -16.22 68.67
N ASP A 262 13.34 -17.44 69.12
CA ASP A 262 14.27 -18.29 69.88
C ASP A 262 15.33 -18.92 68.97
N ASP A 263 14.98 -19.27 67.72
CA ASP A 263 15.94 -19.72 66.70
C ASP A 263 16.88 -18.58 66.28
N MET A 264 16.35 -17.38 66.04
CA MET A 264 17.16 -16.21 65.68
C MET A 264 18.05 -15.73 66.84
N GLN A 265 17.59 -15.87 68.08
CA GLN A 265 18.41 -15.64 69.27
C GLN A 265 19.51 -16.68 69.40
N SER A 266 19.23 -17.96 69.12
CA SER A 266 20.22 -19.03 69.15
C SER A 266 21.33 -18.80 68.12
N VAL A 267 20.98 -18.42 66.89
CA VAL A 267 21.96 -18.03 65.84
C VAL A 267 22.78 -16.82 66.25
N ALA A 268 22.14 -15.75 66.73
CA ALA A 268 22.83 -14.56 67.21
C ALA A 268 23.78 -14.87 68.38
N SER A 269 23.37 -15.76 69.30
CA SER A 269 24.19 -16.21 70.42
C SER A 269 25.42 -17.01 69.95
N SER A 270 25.26 -17.86 68.93
CA SER A 270 26.35 -18.66 68.35
C SER A 270 27.40 -17.75 67.69
N VAL A 271 26.97 -16.78 66.88
CA VAL A 271 27.87 -15.82 66.22
C VAL A 271 28.63 -14.96 67.23
N LEU A 272 27.96 -14.51 68.30
CA LEU A 272 28.62 -13.77 69.38
C LEU A 272 29.50 -14.68 70.25
N SER A 273 29.23 -15.98 70.27
CA SER A 273 30.07 -16.99 70.91
C SER A 273 31.39 -17.17 70.18
N GLU A 274 31.32 -17.32 68.87
CA GLU A 274 32.43 -17.61 67.98
C GLU A 274 33.32 -16.38 67.72
N CYS A 275 32.72 -15.20 67.57
CA CYS A 275 33.44 -13.97 67.24
C CYS A 275 33.55 -13.00 68.44
N LYS A 276 34.65 -13.10 69.17
CA LYS A 276 34.93 -12.27 70.37
C LYS A 276 34.96 -10.76 70.05
N SER A 277 35.39 -10.39 68.85
CA SER A 277 35.40 -9.00 68.37
C SER A 277 33.98 -8.43 68.22
N ILE A 278 33.05 -9.19 67.63
CA ILE A 278 31.67 -8.74 67.35
C ILE A 278 30.88 -8.62 68.66
N ARG A 279 31.14 -9.51 69.63
CA ARG A 279 30.54 -9.44 70.97
C ARG A 279 30.82 -8.14 71.70
N SER A 280 31.98 -7.53 71.49
CA SER A 280 32.34 -6.28 72.18
C SER A 280 31.56 -5.06 71.66
N VAL A 281 31.02 -5.13 70.43
CA VAL A 281 30.39 -3.99 69.74
C VAL A 281 28.89 -4.15 69.63
N HIS A 282 28.41 -5.37 69.36
CA HIS A 282 26.99 -5.63 69.11
C HIS A 282 26.37 -6.47 70.23
N SER A 283 25.21 -6.01 70.72
CA SER A 283 24.40 -6.77 71.66
C SER A 283 23.62 -7.88 70.94
N MET A 284 23.24 -8.92 71.67
CA MET A 284 22.46 -10.04 71.13
C MET A 284 21.18 -9.57 70.43
N ARG A 285 20.49 -8.58 71.02
CA ARG A 285 19.27 -7.98 70.44
C ARG A 285 19.55 -7.27 69.11
N SER A 286 20.69 -6.58 68.98
CA SER A 286 21.09 -5.94 67.72
C SER A 286 21.41 -6.97 66.65
N MET A 287 22.05 -8.08 67.02
CA MET A 287 22.37 -9.16 66.07
C MET A 287 21.12 -9.89 65.60
N THR A 288 20.21 -10.23 66.50
CA THR A 288 18.90 -10.83 66.14
C THR A 288 18.11 -9.94 65.20
N ALA A 289 18.09 -8.62 65.41
CA ALA A 289 17.43 -7.67 64.52
C ALA A 289 18.07 -7.60 63.11
N LEU A 290 19.40 -7.69 63.04
CA LEU A 290 20.12 -7.73 61.76
C LEU A 290 19.85 -9.02 60.99
N THR A 291 19.83 -10.17 61.68
CA THR A 291 19.48 -11.47 61.08
C THR A 291 18.06 -11.44 60.52
N LYS A 292 17.09 -10.92 61.28
CA LYS A 292 15.69 -10.78 60.84
C LYS A 292 15.52 -9.89 59.61
N ARG A 293 16.31 -8.81 59.53
CA ARG A 293 16.31 -7.90 58.37
C ARG A 293 16.94 -8.55 57.13
N MET A 294 17.99 -9.33 57.30
CA MET A 294 18.62 -10.09 56.20
C MET A 294 17.69 -11.18 55.68
N GLU A 295 17.05 -11.91 56.57
CA GLU A 295 16.06 -12.94 56.22
C GLU A 295 14.89 -12.34 55.42
N SER A 296 14.34 -11.21 55.90
CA SER A 296 13.26 -10.50 55.20
C SER A 296 13.67 -10.07 53.78
N LYS A 297 14.91 -9.57 53.61
CA LYS A 297 15.45 -9.23 52.28
C LYS A 297 15.66 -10.45 51.39
N LEU A 298 16.01 -11.60 51.95
CA LEU A 298 16.17 -12.84 51.20
C LEU A 298 14.82 -13.36 50.70
N LEU A 299 13.79 -13.29 51.54
CA LEU A 299 12.40 -13.61 51.17
C LEU A 299 11.86 -12.65 50.10
N GLU A 300 12.16 -11.36 50.22
CA GLU A 300 11.80 -10.34 49.23
C GLU A 300 12.52 -10.58 47.89
N SER A 301 13.79 -11.00 47.94
CA SER A 301 14.57 -11.37 46.75
C SER A 301 14.08 -12.67 46.07
N GLN A 302 13.54 -13.61 46.85
CA GLN A 302 12.91 -14.83 46.31
C GLN A 302 11.53 -14.57 45.67
N GLN A 303 10.82 -13.52 46.09
CA GLN A 303 9.58 -13.09 45.43
C GLN A 303 9.82 -12.18 44.21
N GLN A 304 10.99 -11.56 44.10
CA GLN A 304 11.36 -10.69 42.96
C GLN A 304 12.01 -11.40 41.77
N SER A 305 12.27 -12.71 41.82
CA SER A 305 12.74 -13.45 40.63
C SER A 305 11.66 -13.68 39.55
N ASP A 306 10.40 -13.31 39.81
CA ASP A 306 9.28 -13.44 38.87
C ASP A 306 8.75 -12.08 38.34
N ALA A 307 9.31 -10.94 38.77
CA ALA A 307 8.74 -9.62 38.51
C ALA A 307 9.75 -8.49 38.16
N VAL A 308 10.96 -8.83 37.72
CA VAL A 308 11.85 -7.85 37.06
C VAL A 308 11.72 -8.03 35.56
N VAL A 309 10.96 -7.15 34.91
CA VAL A 309 10.91 -7.06 33.44
C VAL A 309 12.27 -6.58 32.96
N ASN A 310 13.16 -7.51 32.67
CA ASN A 310 14.41 -7.23 31.98
C ASN A 310 14.10 -6.59 30.62
N PRO A 311 14.85 -5.55 30.20
CA PRO A 311 14.61 -4.90 28.92
C PRO A 311 14.66 -5.94 27.80
N ARG A 312 13.59 -5.99 27.00
CA ARG A 312 13.46 -6.93 25.88
C ARG A 312 14.46 -6.55 24.79
N VAL A 313 15.65 -7.14 24.85
CA VAL A 313 16.65 -7.04 23.78
C VAL A 313 16.16 -7.91 22.61
N VAL A 314 15.66 -7.26 21.57
CA VAL A 314 15.33 -7.91 20.30
C VAL A 314 16.59 -7.87 19.43
N THR A 315 17.29 -9.00 19.34
CA THR A 315 18.31 -9.22 18.31
C THR A 315 17.61 -9.47 16.99
N ILE A 316 17.64 -8.50 16.08
CA ILE A 316 17.15 -8.68 14.71
C ILE A 316 18.25 -9.40 13.94
N ASP A 317 17.97 -10.62 13.49
CA ASP A 317 18.89 -11.38 12.65
C ASP A 317 18.96 -10.73 11.25
N GLU A 318 20.03 -10.00 10.96
CA GLU A 318 20.18 -9.21 9.73
C GLU A 318 20.43 -10.07 8.49
N GLU A 319 20.62 -11.39 8.63
CA GLU A 319 20.98 -12.30 7.54
C GLU A 319 19.90 -12.36 6.42
N GLN A 320 18.63 -12.05 6.75
CA GLN A 320 17.53 -11.97 5.78
C GLN A 320 16.79 -10.62 5.80
N GLY A 321 17.36 -9.60 6.43
CA GLY A 321 16.70 -8.30 6.56
C GLY A 321 16.47 -7.62 5.21
N ALA A 322 15.33 -6.92 5.06
CA ALA A 322 14.98 -6.16 3.85
C ALA A 322 16.11 -5.23 3.37
N ARG A 323 16.93 -4.72 4.31
CA ARG A 323 18.12 -3.90 4.04
C ARG A 323 19.19 -4.62 3.19
N MET A 324 19.37 -5.93 3.34
CA MET A 324 20.29 -6.72 2.51
C MET A 324 19.72 -6.97 1.11
N GLN A 325 18.40 -7.17 0.99
CA GLN A 325 17.72 -7.27 -0.31
C GLN A 325 17.77 -5.95 -1.09
N ILE A 326 17.69 -4.80 -0.41
CA ILE A 326 17.79 -3.48 -1.05
C ILE A 326 19.19 -3.22 -1.63
N LYS A 327 20.25 -3.79 -1.05
CA LYS A 327 21.63 -3.66 -1.56
C LYS A 327 21.88 -4.48 -2.83
N THR A 328 21.11 -5.56 -3.06
CA THR A 328 21.27 -6.42 -4.25
C THR A 328 20.38 -6.00 -5.42
N LEU A 329 19.52 -4.99 -5.24
CA LEU A 329 18.70 -4.46 -6.33
C LEU A 329 19.58 -3.83 -7.40
N ALA A 330 19.41 -4.26 -8.65
CA ALA A 330 20.12 -3.71 -9.79
C ALA A 330 19.90 -2.20 -9.96
N SER A 331 18.76 -1.67 -9.50
CA SER A 331 18.45 -0.22 -9.52
C SER A 331 19.37 0.64 -8.65
N ASN A 332 20.11 0.05 -7.71
CA ASN A 332 21.09 0.74 -6.86
C ASN A 332 22.51 0.72 -7.45
N LEU A 333 22.71 0.15 -8.63
CA LEU A 333 24.03 0.07 -9.24
C LEU A 333 24.49 1.45 -9.71
N PRO A 334 25.74 1.87 -9.37
CA PRO A 334 26.24 3.23 -9.62
C PRO A 334 26.22 3.69 -11.10
N TYR A 335 26.11 2.74 -12.03
CA TYR A 335 26.16 2.99 -13.47
C TYR A 335 24.79 3.02 -14.14
N ILE A 336 23.72 2.56 -13.48
CA ILE A 336 22.37 2.56 -14.08
C ILE A 336 21.83 3.99 -14.23
N HIS A 337 22.21 4.88 -13.32
CA HIS A 337 21.84 6.31 -13.34
C HIS A 337 22.91 7.20 -13.96
N ARG A 338 23.96 6.62 -14.55
CA ARG A 338 24.98 7.39 -15.29
C ARG A 338 24.67 7.34 -16.77
N ASN A 339 24.75 8.51 -17.40
CA ASN A 339 24.59 8.67 -18.84
C ASN A 339 25.72 7.88 -19.54
N PRO A 340 25.43 6.89 -20.41
CA PRO A 340 26.45 6.05 -21.06
C PRO A 340 27.31 6.79 -22.11
N ALA A 341 27.18 8.10 -22.20
CA ALA A 341 27.82 8.96 -23.19
C ALA A 341 28.73 10.03 -22.53
N VAL A 342 29.62 9.58 -21.63
CA VAL A 342 30.82 10.36 -21.22
C VAL A 342 32.06 9.54 -21.49
#